data_AF-A0A7W3VVH4-F1
#
_entry.id   AF-A0A7W3VVH4-F1
#
_cell.length_a   1.000
_cell.length_b   1.000
_cell.length_c   1.000
_cell.angle_alpha   90.00
_cell.angle_beta   90.00
_cell.angle_gamma   90.00
#
_symmetry.space_group_name_H-M   'P 1'
#
loop_
_entity.id
_entity.type
_entity.pdbx_description
1 polymer ?
#
loop_
_entity_poly.entity_id
_entity_poly.type
_entity_poly.pdbx_seq_one_letter_code
_entity_poly.pdbx_strand_id
1 'polypeptide(L)'
;MSDWQREDDSEWLWRISPRDDLLVERLSPRSETSDFAATEAERDWWLNQLAGYGAQPGDYVVERVPGPLRRAIADDRARRNRLVDAHWARRKAERDARLADEQGKR
;
A
#
# COMPACT_ATOMS: atom_id res chain seq x y z
N MET A 1 -6.48 -27.74 13.96
CA MET A 1 -5.95 -26.83 12.92
C MET A 1 -6.90 -25.67 12.85
N SER A 2 -6.41 -24.44 13.06
CA SER A 2 -7.24 -23.27 13.34
C SER A 2 -7.78 -22.65 12.05
N ASP A 3 -9.07 -22.29 12.03
CA ASP A 3 -9.80 -21.69 10.89
C ASP A 3 -9.20 -20.39 10.34
N TRP A 4 -8.21 -19.80 11.03
CA TRP A 4 -7.45 -18.63 10.59
C TRP A 4 -6.54 -18.87 9.37
N GLN A 5 -6.38 -20.11 8.95
CA GLN A 5 -5.54 -20.46 7.80
C GLN A 5 -6.31 -20.49 6.47
N ARG A 6 -7.62 -20.17 6.50
CA ARG A 6 -8.54 -20.39 5.38
C ARG A 6 -8.92 -19.14 4.56
N GLU A 7 -8.35 -17.98 4.86
CA GLU A 7 -8.65 -16.72 4.15
C GLU A 7 -7.39 -16.03 3.60
N ASP A 8 -6.43 -16.81 3.10
CA ASP A 8 -5.28 -16.29 2.33
C ASP A 8 -5.68 -15.87 0.88
N ASP A 9 -6.98 -15.96 0.55
CA ASP A 9 -7.56 -15.72 -0.79
C ASP A 9 -7.71 -14.25 -1.19
N SER A 10 -7.30 -13.28 -0.34
CA SER A 10 -7.19 -11.88 -0.79
C SER A 10 -5.84 -11.62 -1.49
N GLU A 11 -5.53 -12.46 -2.48
CA GLU A 11 -4.22 -12.46 -3.13
C GLU A 11 -3.91 -11.13 -3.83
N TRP A 12 -4.89 -10.58 -4.54
CA TRP A 12 -4.80 -9.35 -5.32
C TRP A 12 -6.21 -8.82 -5.60
N LEU A 13 -6.43 -7.52 -5.43
CA LEU A 13 -7.68 -6.83 -5.76
C LEU A 13 -7.47 -5.88 -6.94
N TRP A 14 -8.52 -5.61 -7.68
CA TRP A 14 -8.57 -4.48 -8.61
C TRP A 14 -8.89 -3.22 -7.84
N ARG A 15 -7.99 -2.23 -7.87
CA ARG A 15 -8.28 -0.87 -7.44
C ARG A 15 -8.79 -0.08 -8.64
N ILE A 16 -9.93 0.57 -8.46
CA ILE A 16 -10.55 1.47 -9.44
C ILE A 16 -10.55 2.86 -8.82
N SER A 17 -9.75 3.75 -9.39
CA SER A 17 -9.57 5.13 -8.88
C SER A 17 -9.78 6.12 -10.02
N PRO A 18 -10.41 7.28 -9.78
CA PRO A 18 -10.38 8.35 -10.77
C PRO A 18 -8.93 8.75 -11.05
N ARG A 19 -8.62 9.21 -12.27
CA ARG A 19 -7.28 9.70 -12.59
C ARG A 19 -6.92 10.92 -11.75
N ASP A 20 -5.65 11.02 -11.39
CA ASP A 20 -5.13 12.09 -10.53
C ASP A 20 -5.37 13.49 -11.11
N ASP A 21 -5.33 13.66 -12.44
CA ASP A 21 -5.63 14.93 -13.11
C ASP A 21 -7.10 15.34 -12.96
N LEU A 22 -8.01 14.38 -12.92
CA LEU A 22 -9.44 14.63 -12.70
C LEU A 22 -9.79 14.80 -11.21
N LEU A 23 -9.00 14.20 -10.29
CA LEU A 23 -9.15 14.41 -8.85
C LEU A 23 -8.82 15.86 -8.45
N VAL A 24 -7.87 16.50 -9.13
CA VAL A 24 -7.48 17.90 -8.86
C VAL A 24 -8.56 18.88 -9.32
N GLU A 25 -9.25 18.60 -10.43
CA GLU A 25 -10.28 19.50 -11.00
C GLU A 25 -11.67 19.32 -10.37
N ARG A 26 -11.93 18.17 -9.73
CA ARG A 26 -13.28 17.75 -9.33
C ARG A 26 -13.36 17.52 -7.82
N LEU A 27 -13.31 18.62 -7.06
CA LEU A 27 -13.73 18.70 -5.63
C LEU A 27 -15.25 18.48 -5.48
N SER A 28 -15.77 17.39 -6.04
CA SER A 28 -17.17 17.00 -5.94
C SER A 28 -17.26 15.81 -4.98
N PRO A 29 -18.30 15.71 -4.14
CA PRO A 29 -18.42 14.68 -3.10
C PRO A 29 -18.62 13.25 -3.64
N ARG A 30 -18.44 13.02 -4.95
CA ARG A 30 -18.48 11.70 -5.56
C ARG A 30 -17.12 11.04 -5.38
N SER A 31 -16.96 10.48 -4.17
CA SER A 31 -15.97 9.48 -3.80
C SER A 31 -14.51 9.87 -4.05
N GLU A 32 -13.91 10.57 -3.07
CA GLU A 32 -12.45 10.57 -2.89
C GLU A 32 -11.89 9.17 -2.59
N THR A 33 -12.78 8.21 -2.34
CA THR A 33 -12.48 6.82 -2.03
C THR A 33 -12.34 6.00 -3.31
N SER A 34 -11.21 5.29 -3.42
CA SER A 34 -11.04 4.26 -4.45
C SER A 34 -11.95 3.08 -4.15
N ASP A 35 -12.57 2.52 -5.18
CA ASP A 35 -13.36 1.30 -5.09
C ASP A 35 -12.47 0.08 -5.37
N PHE A 36 -12.85 -1.06 -4.79
CA PHE A 36 -12.11 -2.32 -4.91
C PHE A 36 -13.01 -3.43 -5.43
N ALA A 37 -12.48 -4.25 -6.34
CA ALA A 37 -13.14 -5.44 -6.86
C ALA A 37 -12.25 -6.67 -6.68
N ALA A 38 -12.83 -7.79 -6.24
CA ALA A 38 -12.12 -9.04 -6.03
C ALA A 38 -11.90 -9.80 -7.36
N THR A 39 -12.81 -9.63 -8.33
CA THR A 39 -12.76 -10.32 -9.62
C THR A 39 -12.77 -9.35 -10.80
N GLU A 40 -12.40 -9.83 -11.99
CA GLU A 40 -12.54 -9.06 -13.23
C GLU A 40 -14.00 -8.76 -13.55
N ALA A 41 -14.92 -9.69 -13.25
CA ALA A 41 -16.35 -9.49 -13.47
C ALA A 41 -16.92 -8.37 -12.58
N GLU A 42 -16.52 -8.32 -11.31
CA GLU A 42 -16.90 -7.23 -10.40
C GLU A 42 -16.30 -5.89 -10.83
N ARG A 43 -15.06 -5.89 -11.30
CA ARG A 43 -14.39 -4.70 -11.87
C ARG A 43 -15.18 -4.16 -13.06
N ASP A 44 -15.51 -5.03 -14.02
CA ASP A 44 -16.21 -4.64 -15.24
C ASP A 44 -17.65 -4.18 -14.94
N TRP A 45 -18.32 -4.85 -13.98
CA TRP A 45 -19.63 -4.40 -13.48
C TRP A 45 -19.54 -2.98 -12.91
N TRP A 46 -18.54 -2.70 -12.08
CA TRP A 46 -18.32 -1.36 -11.51
C TRP A 46 -18.08 -0.30 -12.58
N LEU A 47 -17.21 -0.57 -13.56
CA LEU A 47 -16.93 0.36 -14.65
C LEU A 47 -18.17 0.65 -15.50
N ASN A 48 -19.02 -0.36 -15.74
CA ASN A 48 -20.28 -0.18 -16.45
C ASN A 48 -21.28 0.68 -15.66
N GLN A 49 -21.33 0.53 -14.34
CA GLN A 49 -22.16 1.37 -13.48
C GLN A 49 -21.71 2.84 -13.55
N LEU A 50 -20.40 3.09 -13.48
CA LEU A 50 -19.83 4.43 -13.60
C LEU A 50 -20.12 5.06 -14.97
N ALA A 51 -20.05 4.27 -16.06
CA ALA A 51 -20.44 4.71 -17.39
C ALA A 51 -21.92 5.14 -17.46
N GLY A 52 -22.81 4.45 -16.74
CA GLY A 52 -24.22 4.83 -16.60
C GLY A 52 -24.44 6.21 -15.96
N TYR A 53 -23.47 6.71 -15.19
CA TYR A 53 -23.49 8.05 -14.59
C TYR A 53 -22.77 9.12 -15.43
N GLY A 54 -22.41 8.80 -16.67
CA GLY A 54 -21.76 9.71 -17.62
C GLY A 54 -20.25 9.85 -17.41
N ALA A 55 -19.63 8.96 -16.64
CA ALA A 55 -18.17 8.89 -16.53
C ALA A 55 -17.58 8.06 -17.67
N GLN A 56 -16.44 8.46 -18.23
CA GLN A 56 -15.81 7.71 -19.32
C GLN A 56 -14.85 6.65 -18.76
N PRO A 57 -14.69 5.48 -19.40
CA PRO A 57 -13.72 4.48 -18.96
C PRO A 57 -12.29 5.04 -18.86
N GLY A 58 -11.95 6.01 -19.70
CA GLY A 58 -10.65 6.70 -19.70
C GLY A 58 -10.42 7.66 -18.53
N ASP A 59 -11.45 7.92 -17.70
CA ASP A 59 -11.38 8.78 -16.53
C ASP A 59 -10.87 8.04 -15.29
N TYR A 60 -10.75 6.71 -15.36
CA TYR A 60 -10.36 5.86 -14.24
C TYR A 60 -9.05 5.11 -14.52
N VAL A 61 -8.22 5.02 -13.49
CA VAL A 61 -7.07 4.13 -13.41
C VAL A 61 -7.53 2.84 -12.77
N VAL A 62 -7.20 1.72 -13.42
CA VAL A 62 -7.55 0.37 -12.96
C VAL A 62 -6.30 -0.47 -12.86
N GLU A 63 -5.97 -0.93 -11.66
CA GLU A 63 -4.72 -1.65 -11.41
C GLU A 63 -4.90 -2.77 -10.39
N ARG A 64 -4.04 -3.79 -10.46
CA ARG A 64 -4.01 -4.89 -9.50
C ARG A 64 -3.13 -4.50 -8.32
N VAL A 65 -3.73 -4.44 -7.13
CA VAL A 65 -3.05 -4.12 -5.88
C VAL A 65 -3.13 -5.28 -4.90
N PRO A 66 -2.16 -5.43 -3.99
CA PRO A 66 -2.28 -6.40 -2.90
C PRO A 66 -3.53 -6.12 -2.07
N GLY A 67 -4.23 -7.18 -1.66
CA GLY A 67 -5.37 -7.06 -0.76
C GLY A 67 -5.02 -6.38 0.58
N PRO A 68 -6.02 -5.94 1.36
CA PRO A 68 -5.80 -5.15 2.57
C PRO A 68 -4.89 -5.86 3.59
N LEU A 69 -5.05 -7.17 3.73
CA LEU A 69 -4.22 -7.99 4.62
C LEU A 69 -2.76 -8.05 4.14
N ARG A 70 -2.53 -8.36 2.85
CA ARG A 70 -1.17 -8.38 2.28
C ARG A 70 -0.50 -7.01 2.35
N ARG A 71 -1.24 -5.93 2.14
CA ARG A 71 -0.75 -4.56 2.32
C ARG A 71 -0.36 -4.30 3.78
N ALA A 72 -1.23 -4.62 4.74
CA ALA A 72 -0.95 -4.46 6.16
C ALA A 72 0.30 -5.25 6.62
N ILE A 73 0.47 -6.48 6.11
CA ILE A 73 1.66 -7.30 6.37
C ILE A 73 2.92 -6.65 5.78
N ALA A 74 2.84 -6.13 4.54
CA ALA A 74 3.95 -5.45 3.90
C ALA A 74 4.37 -4.18 4.67
N ASP A 75 3.39 -3.39 5.11
CA ASP A 75 3.61 -2.18 5.91
C ASP A 75 4.24 -2.50 7.27
N ASP A 76 3.75 -3.53 7.98
CA ASP A 76 4.36 -3.94 9.26
C ASP A 76 5.78 -4.49 9.06
N ARG A 77 6.02 -5.25 7.99
CA ARG A 77 7.38 -5.72 7.65
C ARG A 77 8.32 -4.55 7.36
N ALA A 78 7.88 -3.57 6.58
CA ALA A 78 8.66 -2.36 6.30
C ALA A 78 8.94 -1.57 7.59
N ARG A 79 7.96 -1.44 8.48
CA ARG A 79 8.12 -0.80 9.79
C ARG A 79 9.17 -1.51 10.64
N ARG A 80 9.11 -2.84 10.75
CA ARG A 80 10.08 -3.64 11.52
C ARG A 80 11.49 -3.49 10.96
N ASN A 81 11.65 -3.50 9.63
CA ASN A 81 12.95 -3.32 9.01
C ASN A 81 13.57 -1.97 9.39
N ARG A 82 12.81 -0.87 9.32
CA ARG A 82 13.29 0.47 9.74
C ARG A 82 13.76 0.48 11.20
N LEU A 83 13.06 -0.20 12.10
CA LEU A 83 13.44 -0.29 13.51
C LEU A 83 14.75 -1.09 13.69
N VAL A 84 14.90 -2.19 12.95
CA VAL A 84 16.12 -2.99 12.96
C VAL A 84 17.30 -2.21 12.39
N ASP A 85 17.12 -1.51 11.27
CA ASP A 85 18.14 -0.66 10.66
C ASP A 85 18.58 0.44 11.61
N ALA A 86 17.64 1.11 12.29
CA ALA A 86 17.94 2.11 13.31
C ALA A 86 18.71 1.52 14.49
N HIS A 87 18.34 0.31 14.95
CA HIS A 87 19.05 -0.38 16.02
C HIS A 87 20.51 -0.65 15.64
N TRP A 88 20.75 -1.21 14.44
CA TRP A 88 22.09 -1.51 13.97
C TRP A 88 22.93 -0.25 13.72
N ALA A 89 22.31 0.81 13.19
CA ALA A 89 22.96 2.10 13.02
C ALA A 89 23.45 2.65 14.38
N ARG A 90 22.62 2.56 15.43
CA ARG A 90 23.00 2.97 16.79
C ARG A 90 24.17 2.15 17.33
N ARG A 91 24.09 0.82 17.21
CA ARG A 91 25.16 -0.10 17.66
C ARG A 91 26.49 0.15 16.95
N LYS A 92 26.43 0.45 15.65
CA LYS A 92 27.61 0.83 14.86
C LYS A 92 28.22 2.14 15.37
N ALA A 93 27.40 3.16 15.61
CA ALA A 93 27.86 4.44 16.14
C ALA A 93 28.51 4.30 17.53
N GLU A 94 27.92 3.51 18.43
CA GLU A 94 28.50 3.20 19.76
C GLU A 94 29.88 2.55 19.64
N ARG A 95 30.01 1.57 18.73
CA ARG A 95 31.27 0.89 18.46
C ARG A 95 32.32 1.86 17.93
N ASP A 96 31.96 2.66 16.93
CA ASP A 96 32.89 3.58 16.27
C ASP A 96 33.35 4.68 17.24
N ALA A 97 32.46 5.17 18.10
CA ALA A 97 32.81 6.11 19.18
C ALA A 97 33.79 5.50 20.20
N ARG A 98 33.57 4.23 20.58
CA ARG A 98 34.48 3.52 21.50
C ARG A 98 35.86 3.33 20.88
N LEU A 99 35.94 2.97 19.61
CA LEU A 99 37.21 2.82 18.90
C LEU A 99 37.97 4.15 18.79
N ALA A 100 37.24 5.26 18.57
CA ALA A 100 37.84 6.59 18.55
C ALA A 100 38.42 7.00 19.92
N ASP A 101 37.70 6.71 21.02
CA ASP A 101 38.19 6.98 22.39
C ASP A 101 39.43 6.13 22.74
N GLU A 102 39.46 4.86 22.32
CA GLU A 102 40.61 3.96 22.51
C GLU A 102 41.85 4.39 21.70
N GLN A 103 41.66 5.00 20.52
CA GLN A 103 42.75 5.53 19.69
C GLN A 103 43.29 6.87 20.18
N GLY A 104 42.44 7.74 20.75
CA GLY A 104 42.88 9.02 21.32
C GLY A 104 43.61 8.92 22.68
N LYS A 105 43.58 7.74 23.31
CA LYS A 105 44.30 7.43 24.55
C LYS A 105 45.70 6.81 24.34
N ARG A 106 46.10 6.58 23.08
CA ARG A 106 47.43 6.12 22.69
C ARG A 106 48.28 7.28 22.19
#